data_AF-A0A075FSK8-F1
#
_entry.id   AF-A0A075FSK8-F1
#
_cell.length_a   1.000
_cell.length_b   1.000
_cell.length_c   1.000
_cell.angle_alpha   90.00
_cell.angle_beta   90.00
_cell.angle_gamma   90.00
#
_symmetry.space_group_name_H-M   'P 1'
#
loop_
_entity.id
_entity.type
_entity.pdbx_description
1 polymer ?
#
loop_
_entity_poly.entity_id
_entity_poly.type
_entity_poly.pdbx_seq_one_letter_code
_entity_poly.pdbx_strand_id
1 'polypeptide(L)'
;MEQKIICASTGNTSASAGMFAANENMECDVYIPEGEIAPGKLSQAYQFGTQMIHVNGNFDDAFTKSLTAAKESGSYTVNSINPFRIEGQKTIPYRVLEFLEWKTPDWIVYPGGALGNTSSCGKCLMELHEWGWIKKFHE
;
A
#
# COMPACT_ATOMS: atom_id res chain seq x y z
N MET A 1 -8.32 19.70 14.41
CA MET A 1 -8.17 19.43 12.97
C MET A 1 -8.32 17.94 12.81
N GLU A 2 -9.38 17.48 12.15
CA GLU A 2 -9.52 16.07 11.78
C GLU A 2 -8.38 15.71 10.83
N GLN A 3 -7.68 14.61 11.11
CA GLN A 3 -6.62 14.09 10.25
C GLN A 3 -7.25 13.17 9.22
N LYS A 4 -6.81 13.28 7.97
CA LYS A 4 -7.37 12.55 6.84
C LYS A 4 -6.30 11.79 6.08
N ILE A 5 -6.62 10.56 5.70
CA ILE A 5 -5.84 9.83 4.70
C ILE A 5 -6.59 9.72 3.38
N ILE A 6 -5.85 9.76 2.29
CA ILE A 6 -6.41 9.74 0.94
C ILE A 6 -5.76 8.62 0.15
N CYS A 7 -6.57 7.86 -0.59
CA CYS A 7 -6.04 6.96 -1.61
C CYS A 7 -6.90 6.89 -2.88
N ALA A 8 -6.26 6.57 -4.01
CA ALA A 8 -6.95 6.12 -5.21
C ALA A 8 -6.81 4.60 -5.35
N SER A 9 -7.90 3.86 -5.17
CA SER A 9 -7.92 2.40 -5.30
C SER A 9 -9.33 1.82 -5.30
N THR A 10 -9.53 0.74 -6.06
CA THR A 10 -10.78 -0.04 -6.07
C THR A 10 -10.64 -1.39 -5.36
N GLY A 11 -9.62 -1.58 -4.51
CA GLY A 11 -9.34 -2.89 -3.90
C GLY A 11 -8.56 -2.83 -2.59
N ASN A 12 -7.61 -3.75 -2.40
CA ASN A 12 -6.95 -3.97 -1.10
C ASN A 12 -6.35 -2.71 -0.46
N THR A 13 -5.85 -1.76 -1.26
CA THR A 13 -5.29 -0.51 -0.71
C THR A 13 -6.38 0.34 -0.05
N SER A 14 -7.55 0.50 -0.66
CA SER A 14 -8.65 1.27 -0.06
C SER A 14 -9.28 0.55 1.12
N ALA A 15 -9.41 -0.77 1.05
CA ALA A 15 -9.86 -1.58 2.20
C ALA A 15 -8.92 -1.43 3.40
N SER A 16 -7.61 -1.58 3.19
CA SER A 16 -6.61 -1.41 4.26
C SER A 16 -6.57 0.01 4.79
N ALA A 17 -6.62 1.03 3.91
CA ALA A 17 -6.64 2.42 4.33
C ALA A 17 -7.88 2.72 5.20
N GLY A 18 -9.07 2.33 4.74
CA GLY A 18 -10.31 2.51 5.50
C GLY A 18 -10.26 1.85 6.87
N MET A 19 -9.77 0.60 6.94
CA MET A 19 -9.63 -0.11 8.21
C MET A 19 -8.73 0.64 9.21
N PHE A 20 -7.55 1.08 8.77
CA PHE A 20 -6.63 1.81 9.65
C PHE A 20 -7.19 3.18 10.05
N ALA A 21 -7.83 3.89 9.12
CA ALA A 21 -8.46 5.18 9.43
C ALA A 21 -9.58 5.04 10.47
N ALA A 22 -10.44 4.03 10.32
CA ALA A 22 -11.49 3.73 11.29
C ALA A 22 -10.92 3.37 12.67
N ASN A 23 -9.81 2.63 12.72
CA ASN A 23 -9.14 2.28 13.98
C ASN A 23 -8.56 3.50 14.70
N GLU A 24 -8.02 4.46 13.95
CA GLU A 24 -7.33 5.65 14.49
C GLU A 24 -8.24 6.89 14.59
N ASN A 25 -9.55 6.75 14.34
CA ASN A 25 -10.51 7.87 14.26
C ASN A 25 -10.08 8.97 13.28
N MET A 26 -9.61 8.57 12.10
CA MET A 26 -9.25 9.47 10.99
C MET A 26 -10.30 9.36 9.87
N GLU A 27 -10.41 10.43 9.07
CA GLU A 27 -11.19 10.35 7.83
C GLU A 27 -10.41 9.60 6.74
N CYS A 28 -11.12 8.92 5.84
CA CYS A 28 -10.53 8.24 4.70
C CYS A 28 -11.30 8.51 3.41
N ASP A 29 -10.67 9.24 2.49
CA ASP A 29 -11.24 9.52 1.17
C ASP A 29 -10.64 8.54 0.14
N VAL A 30 -11.52 7.86 -0.59
CA VAL A 30 -11.17 6.88 -1.61
C VAL A 30 -11.61 7.36 -2.98
N TYR A 31 -10.64 7.76 -3.81
CA TYR A 31 -10.86 8.26 -5.16
C TYR A 31 -10.96 7.09 -6.14
N ILE A 32 -12.03 7.06 -6.92
CA ILE A 32 -12.31 6.01 -7.91
C ILE A 32 -12.84 6.61 -9.21
N PRO A 33 -12.50 6.03 -10.38
CA PRO A 33 -13.09 6.47 -11.64
C PRO A 33 -14.60 6.21 -11.66
N GLU A 34 -15.36 7.08 -12.32
CA GLU A 34 -16.77 6.83 -12.65
C GLU A 34 -16.88 5.66 -13.62
N GLY A 35 -17.81 4.74 -13.34
CA GLY A 35 -18.05 3.55 -14.14
C GLY A 35 -18.51 2.36 -13.28
N GLU A 36 -18.71 1.22 -13.94
CA GLU A 36 -19.14 -0.03 -13.29
C GLU A 36 -17.99 -0.67 -12.49
N ILE A 37 -17.79 -0.22 -11.26
CA ILE A 37 -16.94 -0.92 -10.29
C ILE A 37 -17.79 -1.98 -9.60
N ALA A 38 -17.42 -3.25 -9.77
CA ALA A 38 -18.09 -4.36 -9.12
C ALA A 38 -18.26 -4.09 -7.61
N PRO A 39 -19.50 -4.05 -7.07
CA PRO A 39 -19.76 -3.66 -5.68
C PRO A 39 -18.96 -4.46 -4.66
N GLY A 40 -18.72 -5.75 -4.94
CA GLY A 40 -17.92 -6.63 -4.09
C GLY A 40 -16.49 -6.11 -3.83
N LYS A 41 -15.89 -5.42 -4.80
CA LYS A 41 -14.52 -4.88 -4.66
C LYS A 41 -14.42 -3.72 -3.66
N LEU A 42 -15.51 -2.98 -3.47
CA LEU A 42 -15.55 -1.81 -2.57
C LEU A 42 -16.21 -2.12 -1.22
N SER A 43 -16.83 -3.29 -1.08
CA SER A 43 -17.59 -3.69 0.10
C SER A 43 -16.84 -3.45 1.42
N GLN A 44 -15.57 -3.81 1.49
CA GLN A 44 -14.74 -3.59 2.68
C GLN A 44 -14.49 -2.11 2.97
N ALA A 45 -14.18 -1.30 1.95
CA ALA A 45 -13.96 0.13 2.13
C ALA A 45 -15.24 0.82 2.65
N TYR A 46 -16.40 0.50 2.07
CA TYR A 46 -17.70 0.95 2.57
C TYR A 46 -17.96 0.54 4.02
N GLN A 47 -17.65 -0.70 4.39
CA GLN A 47 -17.83 -1.19 5.77
C GLN A 47 -16.99 -0.41 6.79
N PHE A 48 -15.82 0.08 6.39
CA PHE A 48 -14.98 0.92 7.25
C PHE A 48 -15.33 2.40 7.21
N GLY A 49 -16.43 2.79 6.56
CA GLY A 49 -16.92 4.17 6.55
C GLY A 49 -16.10 5.12 5.68
N THR A 50 -15.37 4.60 4.67
CA THR A 50 -14.61 5.46 3.77
C THR A 50 -15.54 6.34 2.92
N GLN A 51 -15.16 7.59 2.72
CA GLN A 51 -15.85 8.49 1.80
C GLN A 51 -15.40 8.18 0.36
N MET A 52 -16.33 7.69 -0.46
CA MET A 52 -16.05 7.41 -1.87
C MET A 52 -16.17 8.69 -2.70
N ILE A 53 -15.10 9.03 -3.41
CA ILE A 53 -15.03 10.19 -4.30
C ILE A 53 -14.98 9.68 -5.74
N HIS A 54 -16.10 9.86 -6.46
CA HIS A 54 -16.21 9.49 -7.86
C HIS A 54 -15.58 10.56 -8.75
N VAL A 55 -14.71 10.12 -9.65
CA VAL A 55 -13.97 10.97 -10.58
C VAL A 55 -14.35 10.58 -12.00
N ASN A 56 -14.99 11.50 -12.73
CA ASN A 56 -15.14 11.33 -14.16
C ASN A 56 -13.75 11.23 -14.83
N GLY A 57 -13.50 10.12 -15.51
CA GLY A 57 -12.20 9.77 -16.09
C GLY A 57 -11.76 8.35 -15.78
N ASN A 58 -10.46 8.08 -15.95
CA ASN A 58 -9.84 6.78 -15.69
C ASN A 58 -9.11 6.75 -14.33
N PHE A 59 -8.36 5.67 -14.06
CA PHE A 59 -7.61 5.53 -12.81
C PHE A 59 -6.54 6.62 -12.62
N ASP A 60 -5.84 7.03 -13.69
CA ASP A 60 -4.81 8.06 -13.61
C ASP A 60 -5.41 9.43 -13.29
N ASP A 61 -6.61 9.71 -13.80
CA ASP A 61 -7.38 10.92 -13.44
C ASP A 61 -7.76 10.90 -11.96
N ALA A 62 -8.28 9.78 -11.46
CA ALA A 62 -8.62 9.60 -10.05
C ALA A 62 -7.38 9.72 -9.15
N PHE A 63 -6.26 9.12 -9.56
CA PHE A 63 -4.99 9.20 -8.85
C PHE A 63 -4.47 10.64 -8.80
N THR A 64 -4.45 11.35 -9.93
CA THR A 64 -4.01 12.75 -10.02
C THR A 64 -4.84 13.67 -9.14
N LYS A 65 -6.18 13.50 -9.14
CA LYS A 65 -7.08 14.23 -8.24
C LYS A 65 -6.82 13.91 -6.77
N SER A 66 -6.61 12.65 -6.43
CA SER A 66 -6.28 12.24 -5.05
C SER A 66 -4.98 12.88 -4.54
N LEU A 67 -3.96 12.99 -5.40
CA LEU A 67 -2.70 13.66 -5.07
C LEU A 67 -2.84 15.17 -4.92
N THR A 68 -3.77 15.76 -5.67
CA THR A 68 -4.09 17.19 -5.55
C THR A 68 -4.78 17.47 -4.23
N ALA A 69 -5.78 16.68 -3.86
CA ALA A 69 -6.47 16.76 -2.58
C ALA A 69 -5.54 16.49 -1.38
N ALA A 70 -4.58 15.58 -1.54
CA ALA A 70 -3.59 15.31 -0.49
C ALA A 70 -2.64 16.49 -0.19
N LYS A 71 -2.62 17.55 -1.00
CA LYS A 71 -1.85 18.78 -0.72
C LYS A 71 -2.61 19.76 0.19
N GLU A 72 -3.90 19.54 0.43
CA GLU A 72 -4.70 20.35 1.33
C GLU A 72 -4.32 20.09 2.79
N SER A 73 -4.51 21.08 3.66
CA SER A 73 -4.10 21.01 5.06
C SER A 73 -4.85 19.89 5.79
N GLY A 74 -4.10 18.97 6.42
CA GLY A 74 -4.65 17.86 7.22
C GLY A 74 -4.80 16.53 6.48
N SER A 75 -4.47 16.46 5.20
CA SER A 75 -4.57 15.26 4.38
C SER A 75 -3.20 14.62 4.10
N TYR A 76 -3.14 13.29 4.03
CA TYR A 76 -1.94 12.56 3.62
C TYR A 76 -2.25 11.39 2.68
N THR A 77 -1.45 11.24 1.63
CA THR A 77 -1.65 10.15 0.67
C THR A 77 -1.06 8.82 1.17
N VAL A 78 -1.84 7.75 1.02
CA VAL A 78 -1.41 6.37 1.31
C VAL A 78 -1.38 5.50 0.04
N ASN A 79 -1.28 6.12 -1.13
CA ASN A 79 -0.95 5.40 -2.37
C ASN A 79 0.50 4.91 -2.40
N SER A 80 0.89 4.19 -3.47
CA SER A 80 2.21 3.55 -3.59
C SER A 80 3.40 4.51 -3.63
N ILE A 81 3.15 5.82 -3.78
CA ILE A 81 4.20 6.85 -3.67
C ILE A 81 4.62 7.11 -2.21
N ASN A 82 3.84 6.63 -1.23
CA ASN A 82 4.14 6.79 0.18
C ASN A 82 5.26 5.80 0.59
N PRO A 83 6.45 6.29 0.96
CA PRO A 83 7.61 5.42 1.22
C PRO A 83 7.40 4.53 2.46
N PHE A 84 6.58 4.94 3.43
CA PHE A 84 6.31 4.13 4.62
C PHE A 84 5.61 2.82 4.29
N ARG A 85 4.91 2.74 3.15
CA ARG A 85 4.34 1.47 2.68
C ARG A 85 5.42 0.45 2.32
N ILE A 86 6.53 0.89 1.73
CA ILE A 86 7.66 0.01 1.42
C ILE A 86 8.31 -0.48 2.72
N GLU A 87 8.47 0.41 3.71
CA GLU A 87 9.01 0.05 5.02
C GLU A 87 8.11 -0.95 5.77
N GLY A 88 6.78 -0.82 5.65
CA GLY A 88 5.85 -1.84 6.18
C GLY A 88 5.91 -3.15 5.40
N GLN A 89 5.90 -3.10 4.06
CA GLN A 89 5.89 -4.27 3.19
C GLN A 89 7.17 -5.12 3.32
N LYS A 90 8.34 -4.50 3.52
CA LYS A 90 9.61 -5.23 3.65
C LYS A 90 9.66 -6.14 4.89
N THR A 91 8.75 -5.96 5.85
CA THR A 91 8.63 -6.86 7.00
C THR A 91 8.14 -8.26 6.61
N ILE A 92 7.43 -8.41 5.48
CA ILE A 92 6.99 -9.71 4.96
C ILE A 92 8.21 -10.62 4.70
N PRO A 93 9.20 -10.22 3.86
CA PRO A 93 10.40 -11.02 3.66
C PRO A 93 11.29 -11.14 4.90
N TYR A 94 11.29 -10.17 5.83
CA TYR A 94 11.94 -10.37 7.15
C TYR A 94 11.36 -11.58 7.88
N ARG A 95 10.03 -11.69 7.98
CA ARG A 95 9.38 -12.83 8.65
C ARG A 95 9.63 -14.16 7.92
N VAL A 96 9.72 -14.14 6.59
CA VAL A 96 10.08 -15.33 5.82
C VAL A 96 11.51 -15.78 6.15
N LEU A 97 12.48 -14.87 6.14
CA LEU A 97 13.87 -15.20 6.44
C LEU A 97 14.08 -15.60 7.90
N GLU A 98 13.38 -14.96 8.83
CA GLU A 98 13.39 -15.36 10.24
C GLU A 98 12.88 -16.80 10.41
N PHE A 99 11.79 -17.17 9.72
CA PHE A 99 11.28 -18.54 9.71
C PHE A 99 12.27 -19.54 9.11
N LEU A 100 13.07 -19.11 8.13
CA LEU A 100 14.14 -19.90 7.51
C LEU A 100 15.46 -19.86 8.32
N GLU A 101 15.43 -19.40 9.57
CA GLU A 101 16.63 -19.27 10.43
C GLU A 101 17.73 -18.41 9.77
N TRP A 102 17.32 -17.35 9.07
CA TRP A 102 18.20 -16.46 8.31
C TRP A 102 18.98 -17.14 7.19
N LYS A 103 18.53 -18.31 6.73
CA LYS A 103 19.07 -18.98 5.55
C LYS A 103 18.38 -18.44 4.31
N THR A 104 19.17 -17.78 3.46
CA THR A 104 18.71 -17.26 2.17
C THR A 104 18.24 -18.41 1.27
N PRO A 105 17.00 -18.40 0.75
CA PRO A 105 16.55 -19.39 -0.21
C PRO A 105 17.19 -19.15 -1.58
N ASP A 106 17.25 -20.18 -2.44
CA ASP A 106 17.76 -20.01 -3.81
C ASP A 106 16.86 -19.10 -4.65
N TRP A 107 15.54 -19.17 -4.42
CA TRP A 107 14.55 -18.45 -5.19
C TRP A 107 13.45 -17.88 -4.29
N ILE A 108 13.02 -16.66 -4.59
CA ILE A 108 11.80 -16.06 -4.05
C ILE A 108 10.89 -15.71 -5.23
N VAL A 109 9.73 -16.36 -5.30
CA VAL A 109 8.69 -16.02 -6.29
C VAL A 109 7.71 -15.05 -5.66
N TYR A 110 7.69 -13.81 -6.14
CA TYR A 110 6.87 -12.74 -5.56
C TYR A 110 6.00 -12.05 -6.62
N PRO A 111 4.65 -12.12 -6.52
CA PRO A 111 3.76 -11.56 -7.55
C PRO A 111 3.96 -10.06 -7.79
N GLY A 112 4.24 -9.70 -9.04
CA GLY A 112 4.46 -8.32 -9.47
C GLY A 112 3.18 -7.64 -9.98
N GLY A 113 2.41 -7.04 -9.07
CA GLY A 113 1.31 -6.14 -9.43
C GLY A 113 1.81 -4.70 -9.64
N ALA A 114 1.64 -3.85 -8.63
CA ALA A 114 2.18 -2.49 -8.61
C ALA A 114 3.70 -2.42 -8.31
N LEU A 115 4.39 -3.56 -8.26
CA LEU A 115 5.82 -3.74 -8.00
C LEU A 115 6.38 -3.23 -6.66
N GLY A 116 5.62 -2.46 -5.86
CA GLY A 116 6.06 -2.01 -4.53
C GLY A 116 6.47 -3.14 -3.59
N ASN A 117 5.73 -4.26 -3.65
CA ASN A 117 6.07 -5.50 -2.97
C ASN A 117 7.47 -6.01 -3.39
N THR A 118 7.73 -6.15 -4.69
CA THR A 118 9.03 -6.56 -5.22
C THR A 118 10.16 -5.61 -4.79
N SER A 119 9.92 -4.30 -4.84
CA SER A 119 10.87 -3.29 -4.36
C SER A 119 11.17 -3.43 -2.87
N SER A 120 10.14 -3.65 -2.05
CA SER A 120 10.29 -3.86 -0.60
C SER A 120 11.07 -5.14 -0.28
N CYS A 121 10.90 -6.18 -1.10
CA CYS A 121 11.67 -7.41 -0.99
C CYS A 121 13.14 -7.18 -1.31
N GLY A 122 13.46 -6.54 -2.44
CA GLY A 122 14.83 -6.17 -2.78
C GLY A 122 15.51 -5.36 -1.68
N LYS A 123 14.82 -4.32 -1.17
CA LYS A 123 15.32 -3.49 -0.07
C LYS A 123 15.61 -4.31 1.20
N CYS A 124 14.68 -5.17 1.62
CA CYS A 124 14.89 -6.08 2.76
C CYS A 124 16.17 -6.92 2.61
N LEU A 125 16.36 -7.55 1.44
CA LEU A 125 17.50 -8.42 1.19
C LEU A 125 18.82 -7.64 1.17
N MET A 126 18.84 -6.46 0.55
CA MET A 126 20.00 -5.58 0.52
C MET A 126 20.41 -5.15 1.93
N GLU A 127 19.44 -4.70 2.74
CA GLU A 127 19.69 -4.26 4.13
C GLU A 127 20.18 -5.42 5.01
N LEU A 128 19.55 -6.60 4.96
CA LEU A 128 19.99 -7.75 5.77
C LEU A 128 21.38 -8.25 5.37
N HIS A 129 21.72 -8.20 4.09
CA HIS A 129 23.07 -8.52 3.62
C HIS A 129 24.08 -7.50 4.12
N GLU A 130 23.79 -6.20 4.00
CA GLU A 130 24.64 -5.12 4.49
C GLU A 130 24.88 -5.23 6.01
N TRP A 131 23.85 -5.63 6.76
CA TRP A 131 23.94 -5.83 8.21
C TRP A 131 24.55 -7.19 8.62
N GLY A 132 24.91 -8.04 7.67
CA GLY A 132 25.56 -9.33 7.94
C GLY A 132 24.63 -10.42 8.47
N TRP A 133 23.30 -10.27 8.35
CA TRP A 133 22.33 -11.28 8.79
C TRP A 133 22.19 -12.43 7.80
N ILE A 134 22.36 -12.15 6.50
CA ILE A 134 22.22 -13.14 5.44
C ILE A 134 23.39 -13.08 4.46
N LYS A 135 23.66 -14.21 3.80
CA LYS A 135 24.60 -14.25 2.67
C LYS A 135 23.96 -13.70 1.40
N LYS A 136 24.80 -13.21 0.49
CA LYS A 136 24.38 -12.75 -0.84
C LYS A 136 23.68 -13.88 -1.59
N PHE A 137 22.62 -13.56 -2.33
CA PHE A 137 22.00 -14.49 -3.28
C PHE A 137 23.03 -14.80 -4.37
N HIS A 138 23.40 -16.07 -4.48
CA HIS A 138 24.48 -16.58 -5.35
C HIS A 138 25.85 -15.96 -5.06
N GLU A 139 26.72 -16.77 -4.44
CA GLU A 139 28.18 -16.72 -4.62
C GLU A 139 28.60 -17.84 -5.57
#